data_AF-A0A6J5X3X1-F1
#
_entry.id   AF-A0A6J5X3X1-F1
#
_cell.length_a   1.000
_cell.length_b   1.000
_cell.length_c   1.000
_cell.angle_alpha   90.00
_cell.angle_beta   90.00
_cell.angle_gamma   90.00
#
_symmetry.space_group_name_H-M   'P 1'
#
loop_
_entity.id
_entity.type
_entity.pdbx_description
1 polymer ?
#
loop_
_entity_poly.entity_id
_entity_poly.type
_entity_poly.pdbx_seq_one_letter_code
_entity_poly.pdbx_strand_id
1 'polypeptide(L)' 'MPERNLVSWKAMIVGYAKSGLCQEAMKLMYRMRTEGFEVDDYILATVLTACGDLLI' A
#
# COMPACT_ATOMS: atom_id res chain seq x y z
N MET A 1 0.41 -14.87 8.76
CA MET A 1 -0.46 -15.23 7.61
C MET A 1 0.31 -16.23 6.79
N PRO A 2 -0.14 -17.50 6.68
CA PRO A 2 0.65 -18.55 6.03
C PRO A 2 0.89 -18.26 4.54
N GLU A 3 -0.01 -17.54 3.87
CA GLU A 3 0.22 -16.96 2.54
C GLU A 3 -0.43 -15.58 2.44
N ARG A 4 0.21 -14.64 1.74
CA ARG A 4 -0.37 -13.35 1.40
C ARG A 4 -1.10 -13.45 0.07
N ASN A 5 -2.36 -13.06 0.06
CA ASN A 5 -3.17 -12.89 -1.14
C ASN A 5 -3.40 -11.40 -1.44
N LEU A 6 -4.04 -11.12 -2.59
CA LEU A 6 -4.37 -9.76 -3.02
C LEU A 6 -5.08 -8.94 -1.93
N VAL A 7 -6.04 -9.55 -1.23
CA VAL A 7 -6.81 -8.88 -0.16
C VAL A 7 -5.90 -8.48 1.00
N SER A 8 -5.00 -9.37 1.43
CA SER A 8 -4.05 -9.09 2.51
C SER A 8 -3.06 -7.97 2.15
N TRP A 9 -2.58 -7.94 0.90
CA TRP A 9 -1.72 -6.85 0.41
C TRP A 9 -2.42 -5.50 0.48
N LYS A 10 -3.63 -5.43 -0.07
CA LYS A 10 -4.45 -4.21 -0.05
C LYS A 10 -4.74 -3.75 1.38
N ALA A 11 -5.14 -4.66 2.26
CA ALA A 11 -5.43 -4.36 3.65
C ALA A 11 -4.20 -3.80 4.39
N MET A 12 -3.02 -4.39 4.18
CA MET A 12 -1.78 -3.88 4.77
C MET A 12 -1.46 -2.49 4.24
N ILE A 13 -1.45 -2.28 2.92
CA ILE A 13 -1.11 -0.98 2.31
C ILE A 13 -2.06 0.12 2.81
N VAL A 14 -3.37 -0.13 2.80
CA VAL A 14 -4.37 0.81 3.33
C VAL A 14 -4.16 1.07 4.82
N GLY A 15 -3.81 0.05 5.61
CA GLY A 15 -3.51 0.20 7.02
C GLY A 15 -2.34 1.16 7.27
N TYR A 16 -1.20 0.94 6.61
CA TYR A 16 -0.04 1.83 6.73
C TYR A 16 -0.32 3.23 6.20
N ALA A 17 -1.03 3.35 5.07
CA ALA A 17 -1.43 4.63 4.50
C ALA A 17 -2.29 5.45 5.47
N LYS A 18 -3.32 4.84 6.08
CA LYS A 18 -4.18 5.49 7.08
C LYS A 18 -3.46 5.88 8.36
N SER A 19 -2.32 5.25 8.66
CA SER A 19 -1.46 5.61 9.78
C SER A 19 -0.45 6.72 9.43
N GLY A 20 -0.53 7.32 8.23
CA GLY A 20 0.44 8.34 7.77
C GLY A 20 1.81 7.75 7.42
N LEU A 21 1.95 6.43 7.41
CA LEU A 21 3.21 5.73 7.14
C LEU A 21 3.39 5.53 5.63
N CYS A 22 3.40 6.64 4.88
CA CYS A 22 3.51 6.66 3.42
C CYS A 22 4.69 5.81 2.91
N GLN A 23 5.87 5.91 3.55
CA GLN A 23 7.05 5.14 3.14
C GLN A 23 6.83 3.63 3.24
N GLU A 24 6.18 3.16 4.31
CA GLU A 24 5.89 1.74 4.51
C GLU A 24 4.79 1.26 3.55
N ALA A 25 3.76 2.08 3.33
CA ALA A 25 2.72 1.81 2.34
C ALA A 25 3.31 1.67 0.92
N MET A 26 4.26 2.55 0.57
CA MET A 26 4.96 2.52 -0.72
C MET A 26 5.86 1.29 -0.86
N LYS A 27 6.65 0.94 0.18
CA LYS A 27 7.45 -0.30 0.20
C LYS A 27 6.59 -1.54 -0.01
N LEU A 28 5.42 -1.60 0.62
CA LEU A 28 4.49 -2.71 0.45
C LEU A 28 3.86 -2.75 -0.94
N MET A 29 3.50 -1.61 -1.52
CA MET A 29 3.03 -1.52 -2.90
C MET A 29 4.09 -2.03 -3.90
N TYR A 30 5.36 -1.64 -3.73
CA TYR A 30 6.45 -2.18 -4.55
C TYR A 30 6.62 -3.68 -4.37
N ARG A 31 6.56 -4.16 -3.13
CA ARG A 31 6.72 -5.59 -2.84
C ARG A 31 5.59 -6.44 -3.43
N MET A 32 4.35 -5.95 -3.36
CA MET A 32 3.18 -6.55 -4.00
C MET A 32 3.44 -6.77 -5.50
N ARG A 33 3.97 -5.75 -6.19
CA ARG A 33 4.33 -5.85 -7.62
C ARG A 33 5.45 -6.85 -7.89
N THR A 34 6.48 -6.88 -7.06
CA THR A 34 7.60 -7.83 -7.24
C THR A 34 7.20 -9.29 -6.99
N GLU A 35 6.16 -9.52 -6.19
CA GLU A 35 5.59 -10.85 -5.94
C GLU A 35 4.54 -11.24 -7.01
N GLY A 36 4.39 -10.46 -8.08
CA GLY A 36 3.53 -10.77 -9.23
C GLY A 36 2.06 -10.34 -9.07
N PHE A 37 1.73 -9.57 -8.04
CA PHE A 37 0.39 -9.02 -7.87
C PHE A 37 0.28 -7.66 -8.56
N GLU A 38 -0.84 -7.42 -9.25
CA GLU A 38 -1.10 -6.13 -9.86
C GLU A 38 -1.47 -5.06 -8.82
N VAL A 39 -0.85 -3.90 -8.96
CA VAL A 39 -1.23 -2.69 -8.24
C VAL A 39 -2.33 -2.01 -9.05
N ASP A 40 -3.50 -1.81 -8.43
CA ASP A 40 -4.61 -1.09 -9.05
C ASP A 40 -4.61 0.40 -8.71
N ASP A 41 -5.44 1.16 -9.43
CA ASP A 41 -5.57 2.61 -9.26
C ASP A 41 -5.97 2.99 -7.83
N TYR A 42 -6.73 2.13 -7.15
CA TYR A 42 -7.13 2.34 -5.76
C TYR A 42 -5.93 2.31 -4.81
N ILE A 43 -5.04 1.33 -4.95
CA ILE A 43 -3.81 1.24 -4.15
C ILE A 43 -2.87 2.39 -4.47
N LEU A 44 -2.73 2.75 -5.75
CA LEU A 44 -1.92 3.89 -6.16
C LEU A 44 -2.43 5.19 -5.52
N ALA A 45 -3.73 5.47 -5.63
CA ALA A 45 -4.36 6.63 -5.02
C ALA A 45 -4.18 6.64 -3.49
N THR A 46 -4.37 5.48 -2.84
CA THR A 46 -4.22 5.37 -1.38
C THR A 46 -2.81 5.72 -0.91
N VAL A 47 -1.77 5.23 -1.60
CA VAL A 47 -0.38 5.55 -1.27
C VAL A 47 -0.10 7.03 -1.54
N LEU A 48 -0.54 7.57 -2.68
CA LEU A 48 -0.34 8.98 -3.04
C LEU A 48 -0.99 9.93 -2.03
N THR A 49 -2.23 9.65 -1.60
CA THR A 49 -2.92 10.46 -0.58
C THR A 49 -2.16 10.43 0.74
N ALA A 50 -1.73 9.26 1.21
CA ALA A 50 -0.95 9.17 2.46
C ALA A 50 0.37 9.95 2.41
N CYS A 51 0.96 10.11 1.23
CA CYS A 51 2.16 10.92 1.05
C CYS A 51 1.85 12.43 0.92
N GLY A 52 0.68 12.78 0.37
CA GLY A 52 0.19 14.16 0.32
C GLY A 52 -0.27 14.69 1.68
N ASP A 53 -0.86 13.83 2.51
CA ASP A 53 -1.26 14.16 3.89
C ASP A 53 -0.05 14.46 4.80
N LEU A 54 1.17 14.06 4.40
CA LEU A 54 2.41 14.42 5.11
C LEU A 54 2.79 15.91 4.93
N LEU A 55 2.18 16.63 3.98
CA LEU A 55 2.51 18.01 3.62
C LEU A 55 1.58 19.07 4.26
N ILE A 56 0.76 18.71 5.25
CA ILE A 56 -0.16 19.62 5.96
C ILE A 56 0.26 19.80 7.42
#